data_AF-A0A816U1W5-F1
#
_entry.id   AF-A0A816U1W5-F1
#
_cell.length_a   1.000
_cell.length_b   1.000
_cell.length_c   1.000
_cell.angle_alpha   90.00
_cell.angle_beta   90.00
_cell.angle_gamma   90.00
#
_symmetry.space_group_name_H-M   'P 1'
#
loop_
_entity.id
_entity.type
_entity.pdbx_description
1 polymer ?
#
loop_
_entity_poly.entity_id
_entity_poly.type
_entity_poly.pdbx_seq_one_letter_code
_entity_poly.pdbx_strand_id
1 'polypeptide(L)'
;MATSQNPKSSGTGKASKFYMACREGNAELVKRILKTMNVGEINKIEESNNSTALHAASYFGHPEVVKILLEHGGNTHTHNGYGNIPEQEATNEQVIELFRAYKNK
;
A
#
# COMPACT_ATOMS: atom_id res chain seq x y z
N MET A 1 25.85 9.23 12.39
CA MET A 1 25.28 7.97 12.89
C MET A 1 24.63 7.27 11.71
N ALA A 2 25.34 6.33 11.10
CA ALA A 2 24.87 5.58 9.94
C ALA A 2 24.11 4.35 10.46
N THR A 3 22.78 4.41 10.51
CA THR A 3 21.98 3.20 10.74
C THR A 3 21.80 2.51 9.40
N SER A 4 22.70 1.55 9.16
CA SER A 4 22.57 0.39 8.28
C SER A 4 21.37 0.40 7.34
N GLN A 5 21.55 0.96 6.14
CA GLN A 5 20.82 0.47 4.98
C GLN A 5 21.23 -1.00 4.80
N ASN A 6 20.32 -1.92 5.10
CA ASN A 6 20.50 -3.32 4.79
C ASN A 6 19.93 -3.54 3.37
N PRO A 7 20.76 -3.70 2.31
CA PRO A 7 20.23 -3.90 0.97
C PRO A 7 19.99 -5.39 0.80
N LYS A 8 18.75 -5.86 0.96
CA LYS A 8 18.31 -7.19 0.47
C LYS A 8 16.81 -7.38 0.61
N SER A 9 16.09 -6.90 -0.39
CA SER A 9 15.15 -7.78 -1.07
C SER A 9 15.34 -7.49 -2.55
N SER A 10 16.02 -8.40 -3.24
CA SER A 10 16.00 -8.48 -4.70
C SER A 10 14.56 -8.84 -5.06
N GLY A 11 13.69 -7.83 -5.12
CA GLY A 11 12.25 -7.96 -5.32
C GLY A 11 11.90 -8.38 -6.75
N THR A 12 12.23 -9.62 -7.12
CA THR A 12 11.87 -10.20 -8.42
C THR A 12 10.45 -10.78 -8.43
N GLY A 13 9.75 -10.79 -7.28
CA GLY A 13 8.38 -11.26 -7.15
C GLY A 13 7.33 -10.22 -7.54
N LYS A 14 6.23 -10.68 -8.13
CA LYS A 14 5.04 -9.87 -8.49
C LYS A 14 4.53 -8.98 -7.33
N ALA A 15 4.52 -9.50 -6.10
CA ALA A 15 4.13 -8.75 -4.91
C ALA A 15 5.07 -7.57 -4.61
N SER A 16 6.38 -7.74 -4.79
CA SER A 16 7.34 -6.64 -4.61
C SER A 16 7.14 -5.58 -5.69
N LYS A 17 6.92 -5.98 -6.95
CA LYS A 17 6.63 -5.04 -8.04
C LYS A 17 5.33 -4.27 -7.80
N PHE A 18 4.30 -4.96 -7.33
CA PHE A 18 3.02 -4.35 -6.95
C PHE A 18 3.18 -3.33 -5.83
N TYR A 19 3.89 -3.71 -4.76
CA TYR A 19 4.18 -2.83 -3.63
C TYR A 19 4.94 -1.57 -4.09
N MET A 20 6.00 -1.72 -4.88
CA MET A 20 6.77 -0.58 -5.39
C MET A 20 5.91 0.34 -6.27
N ALA A 21 5.06 -0.21 -7.14
CA ALA A 21 4.14 0.59 -7.95
C ALA A 21 3.17 1.41 -7.08
N CYS A 22 2.70 0.86 -5.96
CA CYS A 22 1.85 1.58 -5.02
C CYS A 22 2.62 2.66 -4.27
N ARG A 23 3.86 2.36 -3.84
CA ARG A 23 4.77 3.29 -3.17
C ARG A 23 5.16 4.48 -4.05
N GLU A 24 5.29 4.27 -5.34
CA GLU A 24 5.67 5.30 -6.33
C GLU A 24 4.47 6.05 -6.91
N GLY A 25 3.24 5.67 -6.54
CA GLY A 25 2.03 6.31 -7.05
C GLY A 25 1.71 5.95 -8.51
N ASN A 26 2.29 4.88 -9.05
CA ASN A 26 2.11 4.48 -10.45
C ASN A 26 0.76 3.77 -10.65
N ALA A 27 -0.32 4.55 -10.65
CA ALA A 27 -1.69 4.07 -10.76
C ALA A 27 -1.93 3.19 -12.01
N GLU A 28 -1.30 3.50 -13.13
CA GLU A 28 -1.43 2.71 -14.35
C GLU A 28 -0.83 1.30 -14.18
N LEU A 29 0.38 1.21 -13.62
CA LEU A 29 1.03 -0.07 -13.36
C LEU A 29 0.26 -0.87 -12.30
N VAL A 30 -0.24 -0.21 -11.25
CA VAL A 30 -1.11 -0.83 -10.24
C VAL A 30 -2.34 -1.46 -10.90
N LYS A 31 -3.09 -0.70 -11.71
CA LYS A 31 -4.25 -1.20 -12.47
C LYS A 31 -3.88 -2.40 -13.35
N ARG A 32 -2.74 -2.35 -14.06
CA ARG A 32 -2.29 -3.47 -14.92
C ARG A 32 -1.98 -4.73 -14.12
N ILE A 33 -1.29 -4.61 -12.97
CA ILE A 33 -0.92 -5.76 -12.14
C ILE A 33 -2.16 -6.38 -11.48
N LEU A 34 -3.09 -5.55 -10.99
CA LEU A 34 -4.32 -5.98 -10.30
C LEU A 34 -5.20 -6.89 -11.15
N LYS A 35 -5.20 -6.74 -12.49
CA LYS A 35 -5.92 -7.64 -13.41
C LYS A 35 -5.58 -9.12 -13.24
N THR A 36 -4.43 -9.41 -12.63
CA THR A 36 -3.93 -10.77 -12.44
C THR A 36 -3.78 -11.14 -10.97
N MET A 37 -4.10 -10.25 -10.02
CA MET A 37 -3.96 -10.49 -8.58
C MET A 37 -5.30 -10.83 -7.94
N ASN A 38 -5.28 -11.74 -6.96
CA ASN A 38 -6.38 -11.93 -6.05
C ASN A 38 -6.25 -11.05 -4.79
N VAL A 39 -7.34 -10.94 -4.01
CA VAL A 39 -7.39 -10.13 -2.78
C VAL A 39 -6.33 -10.55 -1.74
N GLY A 40 -5.97 -11.82 -1.65
CA GLY A 40 -4.91 -12.30 -0.77
C GLY A 40 -3.53 -11.77 -1.18
N GLU A 41 -3.24 -11.72 -2.48
CA GLU A 41 -2.00 -11.14 -3.01
C GLU A 41 -1.95 -9.61 -2.80
N ILE A 42 -3.07 -8.90 -2.95
CA ILE A 42 -3.17 -7.44 -2.75
C ILE A 42 -2.82 -7.05 -1.31
N ASN A 43 -3.27 -7.86 -0.35
CA ASN A 43 -3.12 -7.62 1.08
C ASN A 43 -1.83 -8.20 1.67
N LYS A 44 -0.91 -8.68 0.84
CA LYS A 44 0.36 -9.22 1.30
C LYS A 44 1.19 -8.13 1.99
N ILE A 45 1.76 -8.48 3.14
CA ILE A 45 2.71 -7.62 3.86
C ILE A 45 4.10 -7.73 3.25
N GLU A 46 4.83 -6.62 3.24
CA GLU A 46 6.25 -6.59 2.91
C GLU A 46 7.10 -6.83 4.17
N GLU A 47 8.28 -7.42 4.00
CA GLU A 47 9.07 -7.97 5.12
C GLU A 47 9.77 -6.90 5.97
N SER A 48 9.97 -5.69 5.44
CA SER A 48 10.83 -4.69 6.07
C SER A 48 10.19 -4.01 7.27
N ASN A 49 8.91 -3.70 7.19
CA ASN A 49 8.16 -3.03 8.24
C ASN A 49 6.74 -3.61 8.39
N ASN A 50 6.48 -4.81 7.84
CA ASN A 50 5.17 -5.47 7.83
C ASN A 50 4.04 -4.61 7.23
N SER A 51 4.34 -3.64 6.35
CA SER A 51 3.30 -2.83 5.71
C SER A 51 2.70 -3.53 4.50
N THR A 52 1.46 -3.17 4.21
CA THR A 52 0.79 -3.56 2.95
C THR A 52 1.00 -2.49 1.88
N ALA A 53 0.66 -2.81 0.63
CA ALA A 53 0.65 -1.83 -0.45
C ALA A 53 -0.24 -0.60 -0.13
N LEU A 54 -1.32 -0.78 0.65
CA LEU A 54 -2.23 0.30 1.05
C LEU A 54 -1.59 1.25 2.07
N HIS A 55 -0.77 0.76 3.00
CA HIS A 55 0.02 1.62 3.89
C HIS A 55 1.00 2.47 3.08
N ALA A 56 1.74 1.87 2.14
CA ALA A 56 2.69 2.59 1.32
C ALA A 56 2.01 3.70 0.50
N ALA A 57 0.92 3.39 -0.19
CA ALA A 57 0.15 4.39 -0.94
C ALA A 57 -0.38 5.53 -0.05
N SER A 58 -0.74 5.23 1.20
CA SER A 58 -1.23 6.22 2.16
C SER A 58 -0.10 7.12 2.68
N TYR A 59 1.01 6.52 3.10
CA TYR A 59 2.21 7.21 3.58
C TYR A 59 2.79 8.17 2.54
N PHE A 60 2.95 7.71 1.30
CA PHE A 60 3.47 8.54 0.21
C PHE A 60 2.41 9.47 -0.40
N GLY A 61 1.17 9.46 0.12
CA GLY A 61 0.14 10.43 -0.25
C GLY A 61 -0.35 10.26 -1.68
N HIS A 62 -0.65 9.04 -2.10
CA HIS A 62 -1.12 8.69 -3.46
C HIS A 62 -2.62 8.35 -3.50
N PRO A 63 -3.53 9.34 -3.46
CA PRO A 63 -4.97 9.12 -3.37
C PRO A 63 -5.56 8.28 -4.51
N GLU A 64 -5.11 8.46 -5.75
CA GLU A 64 -5.57 7.63 -6.87
C GLU A 64 -5.23 6.15 -6.64
N VAL A 65 -4.02 5.85 -6.15
CA VAL A 65 -3.63 4.47 -5.82
C VAL A 65 -4.45 3.94 -4.63
N VAL A 66 -4.62 4.74 -3.58
CA VAL A 66 -5.44 4.38 -2.41
C VAL A 66 -6.86 4.01 -2.86
N LYS A 67 -7.50 4.84 -3.69
CA LYS A 67 -8.83 4.58 -4.24
C LYS A 67 -8.87 3.25 -4.99
N ILE A 68 -7.92 3.01 -5.90
CA ILE A 68 -7.83 1.76 -6.66
C ILE A 68 -7.72 0.55 -5.72
N LEU A 69 -6.85 0.61 -4.71
CA LEU A 69 -6.66 -0.48 -3.76
C LEU A 69 -7.91 -0.76 -2.93
N LEU A 70 -8.60 0.28 -2.45
CA LEU A 70 -9.87 0.15 -1.72
C LEU A 70 -10.96 -0.52 -2.57
N GLU A 71 -11.07 -0.14 -3.85
CA GLU A 71 -12.02 -0.73 -4.79
C GLU A 71 -11.72 -2.21 -5.11
N HIS A 72 -10.47 -2.66 -4.95
CA HIS A 72 -10.03 -4.03 -5.23
C HIS A 72 -9.85 -4.90 -3.97
N GLY A 73 -10.41 -4.48 -2.82
CA GLY A 73 -10.40 -5.27 -1.59
C GLY A 73 -9.15 -5.10 -0.73
N GLY A 74 -8.49 -3.94 -0.81
CA GLY A 74 -7.42 -3.56 0.11
C GLY A 74 -7.93 -3.47 1.55
N ASN A 75 -7.28 -4.18 2.46
CA ASN A 75 -7.66 -4.25 3.87
C ASN A 75 -7.21 -2.98 4.60
N THR A 76 -8.20 -2.25 5.12
CA THR A 76 -8.03 -0.99 5.84
C THR A 76 -7.74 -1.15 7.34
N HIS A 77 -7.72 -2.39 7.86
CA HIS A 77 -7.53 -2.69 9.28
C HIS A 77 -6.26 -3.49 9.57
N THR A 78 -5.45 -3.82 8.56
CA THR A 78 -4.14 -4.46 8.77
C THR A 78 -3.23 -3.52 9.54
N HIS A 79 -2.56 -4.02 10.58
CA HIS A 79 -1.56 -3.23 11.30
C HIS A 79 -0.18 -3.50 10.71
N ASN A 80 0.59 -2.45 10.43
CA ASN A 80 2.01 -2.57 10.09
C ASN A 80 2.87 -2.84 11.34
N GLY A 81 4.19 -2.92 11.15
CA GLY A 81 5.18 -3.15 12.21
C GLY A 81 5.29 -2.00 13.22
N TYR A 82 4.71 -0.83 12.92
CA TYR A 82 4.58 0.29 13.85
C TYR A 82 3.26 0.28 14.63
N GLY A 83 2.36 -0.68 14.34
CA GLY A 83 1.05 -0.77 14.96
C GLY A 83 0.00 0.15 14.35
N ASN A 84 0.29 0.78 13.20
CA ASN A 84 -0.64 1.67 12.52
C ASN A 84 -1.43 0.90 11.46
N ILE A 85 -2.68 1.31 11.23
CA ILE A 85 -3.47 0.92 10.05
C ILE A 85 -3.19 1.86 8.87
N PRO A 86 -3.56 1.51 7.61
CA PRO A 86 -3.22 2.35 6.45
C PRO A 86 -3.71 3.81 6.53
N GLU A 87 -4.90 4.05 7.09
CA GLU A 87 -5.44 5.41 7.26
C GLU A 87 -4.57 6.27 8.19
N GLN A 88 -3.94 5.68 9.20
CA GLN A 88 -3.08 6.40 10.15
C GLN A 88 -1.73 6.79 9.56
N GLU A 89 -1.31 6.15 8.47
CA GLU A 89 -0.12 6.53 7.72
C GLU A 89 -0.40 7.68 6.73
N ALA A 90 -1.66 8.07 6.52
CA ALA A 90 -2.02 9.08 5.54
C ALA A 90 -1.36 10.43 5.84
N THR A 91 -0.58 10.95 4.88
CA THR A 91 0.14 12.23 5.02
C THR A 91 -0.62 13.43 4.46
N ASN A 92 -1.76 13.21 3.80
CA ASN A 92 -2.59 14.28 3.26
C ASN A 92 -4.09 14.02 3.47
N GLU A 93 -4.85 15.13 3.48
CA GLU A 93 -6.29 15.12 3.76
C GLU A 93 -7.08 14.33 2.72
N GLN A 94 -6.67 14.38 1.45
CA GLN A 94 -7.35 13.67 0.36
C GLN A 94 -7.35 12.15 0.59
N VAL A 95 -6.25 11.57 1.07
CA VAL A 95 -6.20 10.14 1.42
C VAL A 95 -7.10 9.84 2.61
N ILE A 96 -7.09 10.68 3.66
CA ILE A 96 -7.95 10.50 4.84
C ILE A 96 -9.43 10.52 4.45
N GLU A 97 -9.83 11.45 3.59
CA GLU A 97 -11.19 11.54 3.06
C GLU A 97 -11.60 10.29 2.28
N LEU A 98 -10.70 9.68 1.52
CA LEU A 98 -10.99 8.43 0.81
C LEU A 98 -11.31 7.27 1.77
N PHE A 99 -10.57 7.13 2.87
CA PHE A 99 -10.88 6.11 3.89
C PHE A 99 -12.22 6.37 4.57
N ARG A 100 -12.52 7.63 4.91
CA ARG A 100 -13.82 8.01 5.51
C ARG A 100 -14.98 7.75 4.55
N ALA A 101 -14.84 8.12 3.29
CA ALA A 101 -15.85 7.89 2.25
C ALA A 101 -16.07 6.39 2.02
N TYR A 102 -15.01 5.57 2.08
CA TYR A 102 -15.09 4.12 1.93
C TYR A 102 -15.84 3.44 3.08
N LYS A 103 -15.66 3.89 4.32
CA LYS A 103 -16.35 3.36 5.51
C LYS A 103 -17.86 3.63 5.54
N ASN A 104 -18.32 4.66 4.80
CA ASN A 104 -19.71 5.09 4.78
C ASN A 104 -20.51 4.49 3.60
N LYS A 105 -19.95 3.54 2.86
CA LYS A 105 -20.64 2.76 1.83
C LYS A 105 -21.26 1.50 2.43
#